data_AF-A0A925K2L5-F1
#
_entry.id   AF-A0A925K2L5-F1
#
_cell.length_a   1.000
_cell.length_b   1.000
_cell.length_c   1.000
_cell.angle_alpha   90.00
_cell.angle_beta   90.00
_cell.angle_gamma   90.00
#
_symmetry.space_group_name_H-M   'P 1'
#
loop_
_entity.id
_entity.type
_entity.pdbx_description
1 polymer ?
#
loop_
_entity_poly.entity_id
_entity_poly.type
_entity_poly.pdbx_seq_one_letter_code
_entity_poly.pdbx_strand_id
1 'polypeptide(L)'
;MIQVNFNPGFIDSSFDKKESVFMARHKTEMDSLVKTGMQEFYAYDYICYKYPAEVNAIRPPLSKLIDHIDYIVKLVGIDYVGLGSDFDGINITPLQLDDVTSYPMITKALTEKGYSAKDIKKVLGSIS
;
A
#
# COMPACT_ATOMS: atom_id res chain seq x y z
N MET A 1 -10.17 -16.90 4.63
CA MET A 1 -8.99 -16.40 3.90
C MET A 1 -8.81 -14.94 4.28
N ILE A 2 -7.63 -14.57 4.77
CA ILE A 2 -7.23 -13.20 5.13
C ILE A 2 -6.56 -12.60 3.90
N GLN A 3 -7.12 -11.52 3.39
CA GLN A 3 -6.53 -10.75 2.31
C GLN A 3 -5.67 -9.63 2.89
N VAL A 4 -4.42 -9.55 2.46
CA VAL A 4 -3.51 -8.46 2.84
C VAL A 4 -3.82 -7.24 1.97
N ASN A 5 -4.33 -6.19 2.62
CA ASN A 5 -4.72 -4.92 1.99
C ASN A 5 -3.50 -4.00 1.85
N PHE A 6 -3.39 -3.29 0.73
CA PHE A 6 -2.26 -2.38 0.46
C PHE A 6 -2.44 -0.99 1.07
N ASN A 7 -3.59 -0.71 1.68
CA ASN A 7 -3.82 0.51 2.43
C ASN A 7 -2.71 0.66 3.50
N PRO A 8 -1.89 1.73 3.41
CA PRO A 8 -0.75 1.94 4.28
C PRO A 8 -1.05 1.95 5.78
N GLY A 9 -2.26 2.33 6.21
CA GLY A 9 -2.67 2.32 7.62
C GLY A 9 -2.63 0.92 8.26
N PHE A 10 -2.88 -0.15 7.48
CA PHE A 10 -2.78 -1.52 7.97
C PHE A 10 -1.34 -2.07 7.99
N ILE A 11 -0.44 -1.46 7.22
CA ILE A 11 0.94 -1.90 7.06
C ILE A 11 1.87 -1.17 8.03
N ASP A 12 1.63 0.12 8.24
CA ASP A 12 2.39 0.97 9.15
C ASP A 12 1.44 1.77 10.03
N SER A 13 1.35 1.41 11.31
CA SER A 13 0.51 2.10 12.29
C SER A 13 0.85 3.57 12.50
N SER A 14 2.01 4.03 12.00
CA SER A 14 2.38 5.45 12.00
C SER A 14 1.88 6.22 10.77
N PHE A 15 1.34 5.54 9.75
CA PHE A 15 0.93 6.13 8.48
C PHE A 15 -0.14 7.20 8.66
N ASP A 16 -1.25 6.91 9.36
CA ASP A 16 -2.36 7.85 9.53
C ASP A 16 -1.91 9.20 10.12
N LYS A 17 -0.94 9.15 11.05
CA LYS A 17 -0.33 10.35 11.63
C LYS A 17 0.53 11.11 10.61
N LYS A 18 1.33 10.41 9.81
CA LYS A 18 2.17 11.01 8.76
C LYS A 18 1.29 11.64 7.67
N GLU A 19 0.24 10.93 7.26
CA GLU A 19 -0.74 11.39 6.28
C GLU A 19 -1.50 12.62 6.80
N SER A 20 -1.97 12.61 8.05
CA SER A 20 -2.62 13.78 8.66
C SER A 20 -1.73 15.03 8.64
N VAL A 21 -0.42 14.88 8.89
CA VAL A 21 0.55 15.98 8.82
C VAL A 21 0.72 16.47 7.38
N PHE A 22 0.79 15.55 6.41
CA PHE A 22 0.86 15.88 4.98
C PHE A 22 -0.40 16.63 4.52
N MET A 23 -1.60 16.13 4.85
CA MET A 23 -2.86 16.77 4.51
C MET A 23 -3.00 18.15 5.16
N ALA A 24 -2.62 18.30 6.43
CA ALA A 24 -2.65 19.59 7.11
C ALA A 24 -1.74 20.63 6.44
N ARG A 25 -0.58 20.21 5.93
CA ARG A 25 0.36 21.08 5.20
C ARG A 25 -0.23 21.61 3.90
N HIS A 26 -0.98 20.78 3.17
CA HIS A 26 -1.52 21.09 1.84
C HIS A 26 -3.00 21.52 1.86
N LYS A 27 -3.59 21.67 3.05
CA LYS A 27 -5.02 21.94 3.23
C LYS A 27 -5.52 23.15 2.43
N THR A 28 -4.78 24.26 2.43
CA THR A 28 -5.19 25.48 1.72
C THR A 28 -5.29 25.26 0.21
N GLU A 29 -4.37 24.47 -0.37
CA GLU A 29 -4.39 24.15 -1.79
C GLU A 29 -5.53 23.18 -2.11
N MET A 30 -5.70 22.14 -1.30
CA MET A 30 -6.80 21.18 -1.43
C MET A 30 -8.17 21.88 -1.35
N ASP A 31 -8.38 22.74 -0.35
CA ASP A 31 -9.60 23.54 -0.20
C ASP A 31 -9.85 24.45 -1.42
N SER A 32 -8.78 24.93 -2.07
CA SER A 32 -8.88 25.75 -3.28
C SER A 32 -9.31 24.93 -4.49
N LEU A 33 -8.78 23.70 -4.64
CA LEU A 33 -9.19 22.76 -5.69
C LEU A 33 -10.66 22.35 -5.53
N VAL A 34 -11.08 22.01 -4.32
CA VAL A 34 -12.48 21.64 -4.03
C VAL A 34 -13.45 22.77 -4.37
N LYS A 35 -13.08 24.03 -4.12
CA LYS A 35 -13.90 25.20 -4.50
C LYS A 35 -14.11 25.35 -6.01
N THR A 36 -13.26 24.75 -6.83
CA THR A 36 -13.45 24.72 -8.30
C THR A 36 -14.48 23.69 -8.75
N GLY A 37 -15.02 22.88 -7.83
CA GLY A 37 -15.93 21.77 -8.12
C GLY A 37 -15.25 20.40 -8.20
N MET A 38 -13.95 20.33 -7.93
CA MET A 38 -13.22 19.06 -7.84
C MET A 38 -13.69 18.27 -6.60
N GLN A 39 -13.95 16.97 -6.74
CA GLN A 39 -14.27 16.12 -5.59
C GLN A 39 -13.04 15.97 -4.69
N GLU A 40 -13.25 15.85 -3.38
CA GLU A 40 -12.18 15.79 -2.38
C GLU A 40 -11.17 14.66 -2.66
N PHE A 41 -11.65 13.49 -3.10
CA PHE A 41 -10.80 12.37 -3.51
C PHE A 41 -9.82 12.75 -4.64
N TYR A 42 -10.31 13.42 -5.69
CA TYR A 42 -9.46 13.85 -6.81
C TYR A 42 -8.56 15.05 -6.44
N ALA A 43 -9.01 15.92 -5.54
CA ALA A 43 -8.17 16.99 -5.01
C ALA A 43 -7.01 16.41 -4.21
N TYR A 44 -7.25 15.39 -3.40
CA TYR A 44 -6.22 14.69 -2.66
C TYR A 44 -5.25 13.95 -3.60
N ASP A 45 -5.78 13.21 -4.58
CA ASP A 45 -4.97 12.54 -5.60
C ASP A 45 -4.05 13.51 -6.37
N TYR A 46 -4.59 14.68 -6.75
CA TYR A 46 -3.81 15.75 -7.38
C TYR A 46 -2.67 16.25 -6.50
N ILE A 47 -2.93 16.47 -5.20
CA ILE A 47 -1.89 16.87 -4.24
C ILE A 47 -0.83 15.79 -4.11
N CYS A 48 -1.21 14.52 -4.02
CA CYS A 48 -0.28 13.40 -3.99
C CYS A 48 0.61 13.36 -5.24
N TYR A 49 0.01 13.54 -6.43
CA TYR A 49 0.73 13.60 -7.70
C TYR A 49 1.68 14.80 -7.80
N LYS A 50 1.28 15.96 -7.26
CA LYS A 50 2.06 17.20 -7.29
C LYS A 50 3.28 17.15 -6.35
N TYR A 51 3.20 16.43 -5.23
CA TYR A 51 4.23 16.38 -4.19
C TYR A 51 4.83 14.97 -3.98
N PRO A 52 5.42 14.34 -5.02
CA PRO A 52 5.83 12.93 -4.96
C PRO A 52 6.94 12.66 -3.94
N ALA A 53 7.83 13.63 -3.68
CA ALA A 53 8.90 13.47 -2.69
C ALA A 53 8.34 13.39 -1.25
N GLU A 54 7.31 14.19 -0.94
CA GLU A 54 6.65 14.16 0.36
C GLU A 54 5.82 12.89 0.54
N VAL A 55 5.10 12.47 -0.51
CA VAL A 55 4.35 11.21 -0.53
C VAL A 55 5.29 10.02 -0.32
N ASN A 56 6.40 9.95 -1.06
CA ASN A 56 7.38 8.88 -0.90
C ASN A 56 7.99 8.82 0.51
N ALA A 57 8.09 9.95 1.22
CA ALA A 57 8.60 9.98 2.59
C ALA A 57 7.61 9.41 3.62
N ILE A 58 6.31 9.37 3.32
CA ILE A 58 5.28 8.86 4.23
C ILE A 58 4.84 7.42 3.88
N ARG A 59 5.06 6.98 2.65
CA ARG A 59 4.75 5.61 2.19
C ARG A 59 5.50 4.55 3.02
N PRO A 60 4.82 3.48 3.46
CA PRO A 60 5.49 2.37 4.10
C PRO A 60 6.40 1.67 3.08
N PRO A 61 7.62 1.24 3.48
CA PRO A 61 8.49 0.50 2.58
C PRO A 61 7.93 -0.90 2.29
N LEU A 62 8.27 -1.47 1.13
CA LEU A 62 7.92 -2.86 0.78
C LEU A 62 8.26 -3.85 1.90
N SER A 63 9.38 -3.68 2.59
CA SER A 63 9.78 -4.56 3.70
C SER A 63 8.72 -4.67 4.79
N LYS A 64 8.02 -3.58 5.14
CA LYS A 64 6.93 -3.62 6.13
C LYS A 64 5.74 -4.43 5.64
N LEU A 65 5.40 -4.35 4.35
CA LEU A 65 4.36 -5.20 3.78
C LEU A 65 4.76 -6.69 3.87
N ILE A 66 6.01 -7.01 3.53
CA ILE A 66 6.51 -8.39 3.57
C ILE A 66 6.54 -8.91 5.01
N ASP A 67 6.93 -8.08 5.99
CA ASP A 67 6.87 -8.44 7.41
C ASP A 67 5.44 -8.66 7.90
N HIS A 68 4.49 -7.87 7.40
CA HIS A 68 3.07 -8.03 7.71
C HIS A 68 2.51 -9.35 7.14
N ILE A 69 2.83 -9.69 5.88
CA ILE A 69 2.50 -10.98 5.27
C ILE A 69 3.08 -12.12 6.10
N ASP A 70 4.36 -12.04 6.45
CA ASP A 70 5.06 -13.06 7.23
C ASP A 70 4.45 -13.26 8.63
N TYR A 71 4.04 -12.16 9.28
CA TYR A 71 3.34 -12.22 10.55
C TYR A 71 2.00 -12.97 10.44
N ILE A 72 1.18 -12.64 9.43
CA ILE A 72 -0.11 -13.30 9.22
C ILE A 72 0.09 -14.78 8.92
N VAL A 73 1.06 -15.13 8.06
CA VAL A 73 1.38 -16.54 7.76
C VAL A 73 1.75 -17.30 9.04
N LYS A 74 2.56 -16.72 9.92
CA LYS A 74 2.92 -17.35 11.21
C LYS A 74 1.73 -17.49 12.15
N LEU A 75 0.76 -16.58 12.08
CA LEU A 75 -0.40 -16.56 12.96
C LEU A 75 -1.47 -17.56 12.54
N VAL A 76 -1.80 -17.63 11.24
CA VAL A 76 -2.94 -18.42 10.75
C VAL A 76 -2.56 -19.55 9.81
N GLY A 77 -1.31 -19.61 9.35
CA GLY A 77 -0.82 -20.57 8.36
C GLY A 77 -0.99 -20.08 6.92
N ILE A 78 -0.09 -20.54 6.05
CA ILE A 78 0.02 -20.11 4.64
C ILE A 78 -1.26 -20.36 3.82
N ASP A 79 -2.03 -21.39 4.17
CA ASP A 79 -3.25 -21.78 3.44
C ASP A 79 -4.40 -20.77 3.59
N TYR A 80 -4.27 -19.83 4.52
CA TYR A 80 -5.30 -18.84 4.83
C TYR A 80 -4.92 -17.43 4.40
N VAL A 81 -3.78 -17.21 3.75
CA VAL A 81 -3.27 -15.88 3.36
C VAL A 81 -3.36 -15.68 1.85
N GLY A 82 -3.88 -14.52 1.43
CA GLY A 82 -3.86 -14.06 0.04
C GLY A 82 -3.60 -12.55 -0.05
N LEU A 83 -3.26 -12.05 -1.24
CA LEU A 83 -3.18 -10.62 -1.53
C LEU A 83 -4.54 -10.12 -2.04
N GLY A 84 -5.00 -8.99 -1.50
CA GLY A 84 -6.12 -8.23 -2.02
C GLY A 84 -5.72 -6.77 -2.03
N SER A 85 -5.14 -6.30 -3.13
CA SER A 85 -4.47 -4.99 -3.16
C SER A 85 -5.43 -3.81 -3.13
N ASP A 86 -6.69 -3.97 -3.58
CA ASP A 86 -7.68 -2.89 -3.69
C ASP A 86 -7.08 -1.58 -4.23
N PHE A 87 -6.22 -1.68 -5.26
CA PHE A 87 -5.48 -0.53 -5.81
C PHE A 87 -6.40 0.64 -6.23
N ASP A 88 -7.61 0.33 -6.71
CA ASP A 88 -8.57 1.34 -7.18
C ASP A 88 -9.24 2.14 -6.04
N GLY A 89 -9.02 1.76 -4.79
CA GLY A 89 -9.65 2.35 -3.61
C GLY A 89 -8.74 3.22 -2.74
N ILE A 90 -7.46 3.38 -3.09
CA ILE A 90 -6.46 4.07 -2.26
C ILE A 90 -5.67 5.11 -3.06
N ASN A 91 -5.42 6.28 -2.46
CA ASN A 91 -4.61 7.34 -3.07
C ASN A 91 -3.10 7.12 -2.88
N ILE A 92 -2.71 6.34 -1.88
CA ILE A 92 -1.31 6.05 -1.56
C ILE A 92 -1.13 4.54 -1.37
N THR A 93 -0.18 3.97 -2.11
CA THR A 93 0.25 2.57 -1.98
C THR A 93 1.58 2.47 -1.22
N PRO A 94 2.03 1.28 -0.80
CA PRO A 94 3.38 1.11 -0.25
C PRO A 94 4.46 1.46 -1.27
N LEU A 95 5.61 1.93 -0.82
CA LEU A 95 6.73 2.30 -1.68
C LEU A 95 7.17 1.10 -2.53
N GLN A 96 7.43 1.33 -3.82
CA GLN A 96 7.76 0.31 -4.82
C GLN A 96 6.58 -0.60 -5.22
N LEU A 97 5.35 -0.28 -4.81
CA LEU A 97 4.12 -0.95 -5.23
C LEU A 97 3.18 0.07 -5.91
N ASP A 98 3.68 0.76 -6.92
CA ASP A 98 2.95 1.81 -7.63
C ASP A 98 1.81 1.23 -8.49
N ASP A 99 1.95 -0.02 -8.94
CA ASP A 99 0.94 -0.73 -9.75
C ASP A 99 1.15 -2.27 -9.71
N VAL A 100 0.32 -2.99 -10.48
CA VAL A 100 0.38 -4.45 -10.62
C VAL A 100 1.71 -4.98 -11.18
N THR A 101 2.48 -4.15 -11.90
CA THR A 101 3.81 -4.54 -12.44
C THR A 101 4.85 -4.72 -11.34
N SER A 102 4.54 -4.28 -10.11
CA SER A 102 5.41 -4.37 -8.94
C SER A 102 5.38 -5.73 -8.24
N TYR A 103 4.49 -6.64 -8.64
CA TYR A 103 4.34 -7.97 -8.02
C TYR A 103 5.61 -8.85 -8.04
N PRO A 104 6.48 -8.79 -9.06
CA PRO A 104 7.77 -9.48 -9.03
C PRO A 104 8.65 -9.08 -7.82
N MET A 105 8.51 -7.85 -7.30
CA MET A 105 9.25 -7.41 -6.11
C MET A 105 8.77 -8.12 -4.84
N ILE A 106 7.46 -8.39 -4.73
CA ILE A 106 6.89 -9.18 -3.63
C ILE A 106 7.39 -10.61 -3.70
N THR A 107 7.34 -11.23 -4.89
CA THR A 107 7.88 -12.58 -5.14
C THR A 107 9.34 -12.67 -4.71
N LYS A 108 10.17 -11.71 -5.13
CA LYS A 108 11.58 -11.66 -4.78
C LYS A 108 11.77 -11.59 -3.26
N ALA A 109 11.10 -10.65 -2.59
CA ALA A 109 11.25 -10.47 -1.16
C ALA A 109 10.76 -11.68 -0.32
N LEU A 110 9.67 -12.34 -0.74
CA LEU A 110 9.21 -13.58 -0.11
C LEU A 110 10.18 -14.74 -0.34
N THR A 111 10.77 -14.83 -1.55
CA THR A 111 11.81 -15.82 -1.85
C THR A 111 13.03 -15.63 -0.96
N GLU A 112 13.48 -14.39 -0.77
CA GLU A 112 14.59 -14.04 0.12
C GLU A 112 14.29 -14.36 1.60
N LYS A 113 13.02 -14.33 2.02
CA LYS A 113 12.56 -14.81 3.34
C LYS A 113 12.46 -16.34 3.46
N GLY A 114 12.67 -17.09 2.38
CA GLY A 114 12.68 -18.56 2.38
C GLY A 114 11.32 -19.21 2.06
N TYR A 115 10.35 -18.46 1.52
CA TYR A 115 9.09 -19.04 1.06
C TYR A 115 9.30 -19.87 -0.20
N SER A 116 8.64 -21.03 -0.28
CA SER A 116 8.66 -21.85 -1.49
C SER A 116 7.86 -21.20 -2.62
N ALA A 117 8.17 -21.51 -3.88
CA ALA A 117 7.38 -21.04 -5.02
C ALA A 117 5.89 -21.44 -4.91
N LYS A 118 5.60 -22.58 -4.29
CA LYS A 118 4.23 -23.05 -4.03
C LYS A 118 3.51 -22.14 -3.04
N ASP A 119 4.19 -21.70 -1.99
CA ASP A 119 3.63 -20.83 -0.95
C ASP A 119 3.45 -19.40 -1.47
N ILE A 120 4.42 -18.89 -2.23
CA ILE A 120 4.30 -17.59 -2.89
C ILE A 120 3.08 -17.56 -3.82
N LYS A 121 2.85 -18.63 -4.60
CA LYS A 121 1.66 -18.72 -5.47
C LYS A 121 0.34 -18.69 -4.69
N LYS A 122 0.31 -19.22 -3.46
CA LYS A 122 -0.88 -19.11 -2.59
C LYS A 122 -1.09 -17.67 -2.15
N VAL A 123 -0.03 -16.99 -1.70
CA VAL A 123 -0.08 -15.60 -1.25
C VAL A 123 -0.51 -14.66 -2.37
N LEU A 124 0.09 -14.76 -3.56
CA LEU A 124 -0.25 -13.87 -4.68
C LEU A 124 -1.66 -14.11 -5.25
N GLY A 125 -2.34 -15.18 -4.82
CA GLY A 125 -3.49 -15.71 -5.53
C GLY A 125 -3.08 -16.31 -6.87
N SER A 126 -3.93 -17.16 -7.43
CA SER A 126 -3.76 -17.65 -8.80
C SER A 126 -3.90 -16.48 -9.78
N ILE A 127 -2.82 -15.76 -10.04
CA ILE A 127 -2.72 -14.93 -11.23
C ILE A 127 -2.57 -15.92 -12.38
N SER A 128 -3.71 -16.26 -12.98
CA SER A 128 -3.82 -16.99 -14.25
C SER A 128 -4.26 -16.04 -15.34
#